data_AF-A0A453KID0-F1
#
_entry.id   AF-A0A453KID0-F1
#
_cell.length_a   1.000
_cell.length_b   1.000
_cell.length_c   1.000
_cell.angle_alpha   90.00
_cell.angle_beta   90.00
_cell.angle_gamma   90.00
#
_symmetry.space_group_name_H-M   'P 1'
#
loop_
_entity.id
_entity.type
_entity.pdbx_description
1 polymer ?
#
loop_
_entity_poly.entity_id
_entity_poly.type
_entity_poly.pdbx_seq_one_letter_code
_entity_poly.pdbx_strand_id
1 'polypeptide(L)'
;MWDYTTEKVLTLEYAPGIKINNLAVLDSRGYSRSLIASRSIESYLIQILKTGFFHADPHPGNLAIDKDGSLIYYDFGMMGEIKSFTRDRLLSLFYAVYEKDANKRL
;
A
#
# COMPACT_ATOMS: atom_id res chain seq x y z
N MET A 1 -19.76 0.93 -14.37
CA MET A 1 -18.70 1.88 -13.98
C MET A 1 -17.75 2.18 -15.13
N TRP A 2 -17.39 1.19 -15.97
CA TRP A 2 -16.62 1.44 -17.19
C TRP A 2 -17.25 2.46 -18.13
N ASP A 3 -18.58 2.50 -18.22
CA ASP A 3 -19.32 3.48 -19.05
C ASP A 3 -19.15 4.93 -18.59
N TYR A 4 -18.65 5.15 -17.37
CA TYR A 4 -18.36 6.46 -16.78
C TYR A 4 -16.85 6.75 -16.72
N THR A 5 -16.01 5.86 -17.25
CA THR A 5 -14.56 6.04 -17.31
C THR A 5 -14.17 6.42 -18.75
N THR A 6 -13.29 7.39 -18.88
CA THR A 6 -12.71 7.83 -20.15
C THR A 6 -11.19 7.92 -20.01
N GLU A 7 -10.48 8.23 -21.09
CA GLU A 7 -9.03 8.48 -21.03
C GLU A 7 -8.64 9.61 -20.06
N LYS A 8 -9.56 10.51 -19.72
CA LYS A 8 -9.31 11.67 -18.85
C LYS A 8 -10.02 11.61 -17.50
N VAL A 9 -10.89 10.62 -17.29
CA VAL A 9 -11.73 10.50 -16.09
C VAL A 9 -11.78 9.05 -15.64
N LEU A 10 -11.28 8.77 -14.45
CA LEU A 10 -11.42 7.46 -13.81
C LEU A 10 -12.60 7.50 -12.83
N THR A 11 -13.59 6.64 -13.05
CA THR A 11 -14.72 6.48 -12.12
C THR A 11 -14.57 5.19 -11.32
N LEU A 12 -14.57 5.33 -9.98
CA LEU A 12 -14.47 4.24 -9.02
C LEU A 12 -15.72 4.21 -8.12
N GLU A 13 -15.94 3.07 -7.46
CA GLU A 13 -16.92 2.99 -6.39
C GLU A 13 -16.49 3.89 -5.23
N TYR A 14 -17.45 4.61 -4.65
CA TYR A 14 -17.20 5.39 -3.45
C TYR A 14 -17.17 4.48 -2.22
N ALA A 15 -15.99 4.27 -1.65
CA ALA A 15 -15.82 3.66 -0.35
C ALA A 15 -15.71 4.77 0.73
N PRO A 16 -16.60 4.82 1.74
CA PRO A 16 -16.46 5.78 2.83
C PRO A 16 -15.31 5.36 3.76
N GLY A 17 -14.49 6.33 4.19
CA GLY A 17 -13.40 6.05 5.12
C GLY A 17 -12.79 7.30 5.73
N ILE A 18 -12.01 7.11 6.79
CA ILE A 18 -11.28 8.19 7.47
C ILE A 18 -9.87 8.26 6.89
N LYS A 19 -9.48 9.41 6.35
CA LYS A 19 -8.13 9.61 5.82
C LYS A 19 -7.09 9.34 6.90
N ILE A 20 -6.03 8.60 6.56
CA ILE A 20 -5.04 8.17 7.56
C ILE A 20 -4.19 9.32 8.12
N ASN A 21 -4.19 10.47 7.44
CA ASN A 21 -3.56 11.70 7.91
C ASN A 21 -4.44 12.53 8.87
N ASN A 22 -5.71 12.16 9.07
CA ASN A 22 -6.61 12.84 10.02
C ASN A 22 -6.48 12.22 11.41
N LEU A 23 -5.34 12.48 12.06
CA LEU A 23 -4.98 11.88 13.34
C LEU A 23 -6.01 12.18 14.45
N ALA A 24 -6.54 13.40 14.50
CA ALA A 24 -7.52 13.79 15.51
C ALA A 24 -8.79 12.94 15.44
N VAL A 25 -9.31 12.67 14.23
CA VAL A 25 -10.50 11.83 14.06
C VAL A 25 -10.18 10.37 14.39
N LEU A 26 -9.02 9.87 13.95
CA LEU A 26 -8.59 8.51 14.27
C LEU A 26 -8.50 8.29 15.79
N ASP A 27 -7.86 9.20 16.51
CA ASP A 27 -7.70 9.15 17.96
C ASP A 27 -9.06 9.24 18.67
N SER A 28 -9.93 10.17 18.25
CA SER A 28 -11.28 10.34 18.84
C SER A 28 -12.19 9.11 18.66
N ARG A 29 -11.94 8.31 17.61
CA ARG A 29 -12.71 7.10 17.30
C ARG A 29 -12.00 5.82 17.76
N GLY A 30 -10.87 5.93 18.45
CA GLY A 30 -10.15 4.80 19.02
C GLY A 30 -9.40 3.93 18.00
N TYR A 31 -9.09 4.44 16.81
CA TYR A 31 -8.30 3.69 15.83
C TYR A 31 -6.84 3.59 16.29
N SER A 32 -6.28 2.38 16.24
CA SER A 32 -4.87 2.17 16.54
C SER A 32 -3.99 2.63 15.38
N ARG A 33 -3.27 3.75 15.57
CA ARG A 33 -2.28 4.26 14.62
C ARG A 33 -1.18 3.24 14.31
N SER A 34 -0.78 2.45 15.30
CA SER A 34 0.20 1.38 15.12
C SER A 34 -0.33 0.29 14.19
N LEU A 35 -1.59 -0.12 14.36
CA LEU A 35 -2.21 -1.10 13.48
C LEU A 35 -2.35 -0.57 12.04
N ILE A 36 -2.72 0.70 11.87
CA ILE A 36 -2.80 1.34 10.55
C ILE A 36 -1.43 1.35 9.87
N ALA A 37 -0.37 1.72 10.59
CA ALA A 37 0.99 1.73 10.07
C ALA A 37 1.44 0.32 9.67
N SER A 38 1.22 -0.68 10.53
CA SER A 38 1.55 -2.09 10.24
C SER A 38 0.82 -2.61 9.00
N ARG A 39 -0.49 -2.36 8.89
CA ARG A 39 -1.29 -2.74 7.70
C ARG A 39 -0.79 -2.02 6.44
N SER A 40 -0.38 -0.77 6.56
CA SER A 40 0.13 0.01 5.42
C SER A 40 1.44 -0.58 4.92
N ILE A 41 2.37 -0.90 5.84
CA ILE A 41 3.64 -1.56 5.50
C ILE A 41 3.39 -2.95 4.90
N GLU A 42 2.51 -3.75 5.50
CA GLU A 42 2.16 -5.08 5.00
C GLU A 42 1.59 -5.03 3.58
N SER A 43 0.64 -4.13 3.32
CA SER A 43 0.09 -3.88 1.99
C SER A 43 1.19 -3.56 0.97
N TYR A 44 2.14 -2.71 1.36
CA TYR A 44 3.29 -2.33 0.53
C TYR A 44 4.24 -3.49 0.23
N LEU A 45 4.55 -4.29 1.25
CA LEU A 45 5.39 -5.47 1.08
C LEU A 45 4.71 -6.51 0.19
N ILE A 46 3.40 -6.72 0.32
CA ILE A 46 2.63 -7.59 -0.58
C ILE A 46 2.72 -7.08 -2.02
N GLN A 47 2.49 -5.79 -2.23
CA GLN A 47 2.58 -5.17 -3.55
C GLN A 47 3.95 -5.42 -4.21
N ILE A 48 5.04 -5.11 -3.50
CA ILE A 48 6.41 -5.22 -4.01
C ILE A 48 6.87 -6.68 -4.14
N LEU A 49 6.80 -7.43 -3.05
CA LEU A 49 7.45 -8.74 -2.93
C LEU A 49 6.59 -9.89 -3.43
N LYS A 50 5.27 -9.78 -3.36
CA LYS A 50 4.35 -10.84 -3.77
C LYS A 50 3.78 -10.61 -5.16
N THR A 51 3.18 -9.44 -5.40
CA THR A 51 2.49 -9.18 -6.68
C THR A 51 3.45 -8.65 -7.75
N GLY A 52 4.45 -7.85 -7.36
CA GLY A 52 5.28 -7.10 -8.30
C GLY A 52 4.60 -5.83 -8.84
N PHE A 53 3.32 -5.59 -8.53
CA PHE A 53 2.60 -4.38 -8.92
C PHE A 53 2.38 -3.50 -7.68
N PHE A 54 2.88 -2.28 -7.72
CA PHE A 54 2.97 -1.45 -6.52
C PHE A 54 2.63 0.01 -6.79
N HIS A 55 2.11 0.67 -5.77
CA HIS A 55 1.81 2.09 -5.81
C HIS A 55 3.09 2.88 -5.47
N ALA A 56 3.63 3.59 -6.46
CA ALA A 56 4.92 4.26 -6.38
C ALA A 56 4.92 5.51 -5.49
N ASP A 57 3.75 6.10 -5.20
CA ASP A 57 3.62 7.25 -4.31
C ASP A 57 2.45 7.10 -3.28
N PRO A 58 2.61 6.35 -2.17
CA PRO A 58 1.59 6.26 -1.10
C PRO A 58 1.42 7.56 -0.31
N HIS A 59 1.07 8.66 -0.96
CA HIS A 59 0.77 9.87 -0.24
C HIS A 59 -0.37 9.58 0.77
N PRO A 60 -0.21 9.87 2.08
CA PRO A 60 -1.21 9.55 3.09
C PRO A 60 -2.60 10.16 2.82
N GLY A 61 -2.65 11.23 2.01
CA GLY A 61 -3.90 11.83 1.55
C GLY A 61 -4.71 10.96 0.59
N ASN A 62 -4.12 9.95 -0.04
CA ASN A 62 -4.77 9.01 -0.95
C ASN A 62 -5.23 7.73 -0.24
N LEU A 63 -4.93 7.60 1.05
CA LEU A 63 -5.26 6.46 1.87
C LEU A 63 -6.32 6.81 2.90
N ALA A 64 -7.26 5.90 3.10
CA ALA A 64 -8.18 5.93 4.22
C ALA A 64 -8.30 4.57 4.88
N ILE A 65 -8.99 4.58 6.01
CA ILE A 65 -9.35 3.39 6.78
C ILE A 65 -10.88 3.30 6.86
N ASP A 66 -11.43 2.12 6.56
CA ASP A 66 -12.85 1.82 6.74
C ASP A 66 -13.19 1.54 8.23
N LYS A 67 -14.47 1.39 8.55
CA LYS A 67 -15.01 1.08 9.88
C LYS A 67 -14.40 -0.18 10.52
N ASP A 68 -14.00 -1.16 9.73
CA ASP A 68 -13.37 -2.42 10.18
C ASP A 68 -11.83 -2.31 10.29
N GLY A 69 -11.27 -1.15 9.92
CA GLY A 69 -9.84 -0.91 9.90
C GLY A 69 -9.15 -1.29 8.58
N SER A 70 -9.89 -1.72 7.55
CA SER A 70 -9.34 -2.05 6.24
C SER A 70 -8.79 -0.80 5.53
N LEU A 71 -7.70 -0.95 4.78
CA LEU A 71 -7.11 0.15 3.99
C LEU A 71 -7.89 0.38 2.71
N ILE A 72 -8.15 1.65 2.39
CA ILE A 72 -8.77 2.12 1.15
C ILE A 72 -7.74 2.95 0.39
N TYR A 73 -7.53 2.62 -0.89
CA TYR A 73 -6.74 3.38 -1.84
C TYR A 73 -7.68 4.14 -2.79
N TYR A 74 -7.52 5.46 -2.89
CA TYR A 74 -8.32 6.30 -3.81
C TYR A 74 -7.57 6.73 -5.06
N ASP A 75 -6.25 6.61 -5.04
CA ASP A 75 -5.39 7.01 -6.14
C ASP A 75 -4.60 5.78 -6.62
N PHE A 76 -4.45 5.72 -7.94
CA PHE A 76 -3.70 4.71 -8.68
C PHE A 76 -2.96 5.35 -9.86
N GLY A 77 -2.76 6.68 -9.84
CA GLY A 77 -2.13 7.44 -10.92
C GLY A 77 -0.63 7.17 -11.05
N MET A 78 0.01 6.68 -9.99
CA MET A 78 1.42 6.31 -9.98
C MET A 78 1.58 4.85 -9.55
N MET A 79 1.35 3.93 -10.48
CA MET A 79 1.63 2.51 -10.31
C MET A 79 2.89 2.11 -11.06
N GLY A 80 3.63 1.15 -10.51
CA GLY A 80 4.81 0.56 -11.12
C GLY A 80 4.75 -0.96 -11.12
N GLU A 81 5.56 -1.58 -11.98
CA GLU A 81 5.69 -3.03 -12.06
C GLU A 81 7.16 -3.44 -11.92
N ILE A 82 7.40 -4.49 -11.13
CA ILE A 82 8.70 -5.11 -10.91
C ILE A 82 8.67 -6.47 -11.61
N LYS A 83 9.59 -6.66 -12.55
CA LYS A 83 9.76 -7.95 -13.23
C LYS A 83 10.11 -9.05 -12.23
N SER A 84 9.62 -10.26 -12.49
CA SER A 84 9.82 -11.43 -11.62
C SER A 84 11.28 -11.63 -11.18
N PHE A 85 12.23 -11.57 -12.10
CA PHE A 85 13.66 -11.71 -11.79
C PHE A 85 14.17 -10.67 -10.76
N THR A 86 13.76 -9.41 -10.89
CA THR A 86 14.13 -8.35 -9.94
C THR A 86 13.43 -8.57 -8.60
N ARG A 87 12.17 -9.00 -8.62
CA ARG A 87 11.41 -9.32 -7.41
C ARG A 87 12.04 -10.47 -6.62
N ASP A 88 12.51 -11.52 -7.29
CA ASP A 88 13.16 -12.67 -6.64
C ASP A 88 14.49 -12.28 -5.98
N ARG A 89 15.23 -11.34 -6.60
CA ARG A 89 16.42 -10.73 -5.99
C ARG A 89 16.08 -9.86 -4.78
N LEU A 90 15.02 -9.06 -4.85
CA LEU A 90 14.53 -8.27 -3.73
C LEU A 90 14.09 -9.15 -2.55
N LEU A 91 13.40 -10.26 -2.82
CA LEU A 91 13.06 -11.26 -1.82
C LEU A 91 14.31 -11.86 -1.17
N SER A 92 15.30 -12.25 -1.98
CA SER A 92 16.57 -12.79 -1.48
C SER A 92 17.31 -11.78 -0.58
N LEU A 93 17.35 -10.50 -0.98
CA LEU A 93 17.91 -9.42 -0.18
C LEU A 93 17.14 -9.24 1.14
N PHE A 94 15.81 -9.25 1.09
CA PHE A 94 14.97 -9.13 2.28
C PHE A 94 15.25 -10.24 3.29
N TYR A 95 15.38 -11.49 2.82
CA TYR A 95 15.76 -12.63 3.67
C TYR A 95 17.17 -12.48 4.24
N ALA A 96 18.15 -12.04 3.44
CA ALA A 96 19.51 -11.81 3.93
C ALA A 96 19.56 -10.78 5.07
N VAL A 97 18.82 -9.67 4.93
CA VAL A 97 18.69 -8.64 5.97
C VAL A 97 17.99 -9.20 7.22
N TYR A 98 16.92 -9.97 7.04
CA TYR A 98 16.20 -10.60 8.14
C TYR A 98 17.07 -11.56 8.95
N GLU A 99 17.91 -12.36 8.27
CA GLU A 99 18.85 -13.29 8.89
C GLU A 99 20.11 -12.62 9.46
N LYS A 100 20.27 -11.30 9.26
CA LYS A 100 21.50 -10.52 9.56
C LYS A 100 22.76 -11.08 8.89
N ASP A 101 22.62 -11.76 7.75
CA ASP A 101 23.73 -12.34 7.02
C ASP A 101 24.22 -11.38 5.93
N ALA A 102 25.23 -10.58 6.27
CA ALA A 102 25.86 -9.64 5.35
C ALA A 102 26.70 -10.30 4.24
N ASN A 103 26.96 -11.61 4.32
CA ASN A 103 27.82 -12.33 3.36
C ASN A 103 27.03 -13.12 2.31
N LYS A 104 25.69 -13.14 2.40
CA LYS A 104 24.84 -13.84 1.43
C LYS A 104 24.95 -13.17 0.05
N ARG A 105 25.60 -13.83 -0.91
CA ARG A 105 25.74 -13.35 -2.29
C ARG A 105 24.40 -13.43 -3.03
N LEU A 106 23.95 -12.30 -3.58
CA LEU A 106 22.73 -12.12 -4.40
C LEU A 106 22.97 -12.37 -5.90
#